data_AF-H6UFS0-F1
#
_entry.id   AF-H6UFS0-F1
#
_cell.length_a   1.000
_cell.length_b   1.000
_cell.length_c   1.000
_cell.angle_alpha   90.00
_cell.angle_beta   90.00
_cell.angle_gamma   90.00
#
_symmetry.space_group_name_H-M   'P 1'
#
loop_
_entity.id
_entity.type
_entity.pdbx_description
1 polymer ?
#
loop_
_entity_poly.entity_id
_entity_poly.type
_entity_poly.pdbx_seq_one_letter_code
_entity_poly.pdbx_strand_id
1 'polypeptide(L)'
;VEHGSVEYMGMNMDTVEVLLQFLDRRLDRGHKLRETLTPVLNLLTESSRVHRETRKFLRAKVLPPLRDVKNRPEVGNTLRNKLVRLMTHVDTDVKHCAAEFLFVLCKENVSRFVKYTGYGNAAGLLAARGLLAGGRGEGHYSEDEDTDTEEYREAKPNINPVTGRVEEKQPNPMDGMTEEQKE
;
A
#
# COMPACT_ATOMS: atom_id res chain seq x y z
N VAL A 1 2.15 19.38 -29.10
CA VAL A 1 3.04 19.44 -27.92
C VAL A 1 3.71 18.08 -27.84
N GLU A 2 4.96 17.98 -28.27
CA GLU A 2 5.78 16.78 -28.05
C GLU A 2 5.82 16.54 -26.54
N HIS A 3 5.13 15.50 -26.08
CA HIS A 3 5.29 15.05 -24.71
C HIS A 3 6.69 14.44 -24.65
N GLY A 4 7.59 15.04 -23.87
CA GLY A 4 8.88 14.41 -23.59
C GLY A 4 8.62 13.00 -23.04
N SER A 5 9.34 12.01 -23.56
CA SER A 5 9.23 10.63 -23.12
C SER A 5 9.54 10.53 -21.63
N VAL A 6 8.71 9.80 -20.89
CA VAL A 6 8.94 9.47 -19.50
C VAL A 6 9.98 8.36 -19.45
N GLU A 7 11.19 8.70 -19.01
CA GLU A 7 12.27 7.74 -18.84
C GLU A 7 12.56 7.49 -17.36
N TYR A 8 12.87 6.24 -17.02
CA TYR A 8 13.28 5.85 -15.68
C TYR A 8 14.31 4.72 -15.75
N MET A 9 15.46 4.90 -15.12
CA MET A 9 16.58 3.95 -15.16
C MET A 9 17.00 3.56 -16.60
N GLY A 10 16.97 4.52 -17.53
CA GLY A 10 17.35 4.29 -18.94
C GLY A 10 16.31 3.52 -19.76
N MET A 11 15.10 3.30 -19.22
CA MET A 11 14.01 2.63 -19.90
C MET A 11 12.85 3.61 -20.14
N ASN A 12 12.19 3.49 -21.29
CA ASN A 12 10.95 4.22 -21.57
C ASN A 12 9.80 3.66 -20.69
N MET A 13 9.08 4.56 -20.04
CA MET A 13 7.95 4.28 -19.13
C MET A 13 6.65 4.93 -19.60
N ASP A 14 6.56 5.44 -20.83
CA ASP A 14 5.38 6.17 -21.34
C ASP A 14 4.11 5.33 -21.21
N THR A 15 4.15 4.08 -21.68
CA THR A 15 3.01 3.17 -21.60
C THR A 15 2.62 2.87 -20.15
N VAL A 16 3.61 2.68 -19.26
CA VAL A 16 3.37 2.40 -17.84
C VAL A 16 2.72 3.61 -17.15
N GLU A 17 3.21 4.82 -17.43
CA GLU A 17 2.64 6.07 -16.94
C GLU A 17 1.21 6.28 -17.44
N VAL A 18 0.94 6.04 -18.73
CA VAL A 18 -0.41 6.13 -19.30
C VAL A 18 -1.36 5.14 -18.64
N LEU A 19 -0.93 3.90 -18.39
CA LEU A 19 -1.73 2.88 -17.69
C LEU A 19 -1.98 3.28 -16.22
N LEU A 20 -0.99 3.86 -15.56
CA LEU A 20 -1.13 4.34 -14.18
C LEU A 20 -2.12 5.51 -14.08
N GLN A 21 -2.04 6.47 -15.01
CA GLN A 21 -2.99 7.58 -15.11
C GLN A 21 -4.39 7.11 -15.52
N PHE A 22 -4.48 6.05 -16.33
CA PHE A 22 -5.74 5.39 -16.61
C PHE A 22 -6.34 4.80 -15.33
N LEU A 23 -5.56 4.05 -14.55
CA LEU A 23 -5.99 3.48 -13.27
C LEU A 23 -6.52 4.57 -12.32
N ASP A 24 -5.77 5.66 -12.12
CA ASP A 24 -6.17 6.74 -11.22
C ASP A 24 -7.49 7.41 -11.65
N ARG A 25 -7.65 7.70 -12.95
CA ARG A 25 -8.91 8.23 -13.50
C ARG A 25 -10.09 7.28 -13.34
N ARG A 26 -9.87 5.97 -13.37
CA ARG A 26 -10.94 4.97 -13.15
C ARG A 26 -11.32 4.87 -11.67
N LEU A 27 -10.34 4.99 -10.77
CA LEU A 27 -10.59 5.05 -9.32
C LEU A 27 -11.49 6.24 -8.96
N ASP A 28 -11.26 7.41 -9.57
CA ASP A 28 -12.07 8.61 -9.30
C ASP A 28 -13.52 8.50 -9.79
N ARG A 29 -13.79 7.67 -10.81
CA ARG A 29 -15.15 7.50 -11.35
C ARG A 29 -16.03 6.59 -10.50
N GLY A 30 -15.47 5.64 -9.75
CA GLY A 30 -16.24 4.74 -8.87
C GLY A 30 -17.17 3.72 -9.56
N HIS A 31 -17.24 3.68 -10.89
CA HIS A 31 -18.20 2.83 -11.63
C HIS A 31 -17.55 1.57 -12.21
N LYS A 32 -18.25 0.43 -12.10
CA LYS A 32 -17.84 -0.86 -12.68
C LYS A 32 -16.39 -1.21 -12.32
N LEU A 33 -16.05 -1.08 -11.02
CA LEU A 33 -14.67 -1.18 -10.52
C LEU A 33 -14.03 -2.51 -10.89
N ARG A 34 -14.78 -3.62 -10.82
CA ARG A 34 -14.27 -4.94 -11.18
C ARG A 34 -13.82 -4.99 -12.63
N GLU A 35 -14.67 -4.61 -13.57
CA GLU A 35 -14.38 -4.68 -15.01
C GLU A 35 -13.34 -3.64 -15.45
N THR A 36 -13.26 -2.51 -14.73
CA THR A 36 -12.42 -1.38 -15.13
C THR A 36 -11.05 -1.36 -14.47
N LEU A 37 -10.90 -1.91 -13.27
CA LEU A 37 -9.65 -1.88 -12.51
C LEU A 37 -8.88 -3.20 -12.56
N THR A 38 -9.55 -4.35 -12.52
CA THR A 38 -8.86 -5.64 -12.42
C THR A 38 -7.90 -5.91 -13.59
N PRO A 39 -8.21 -5.57 -14.86
CA PRO A 39 -7.27 -5.84 -15.96
C PRO A 39 -5.99 -5.01 -15.85
N VAL A 40 -6.11 -3.72 -15.53
CA VAL A 40 -4.96 -2.82 -15.41
C VAL A 40 -4.14 -3.12 -14.15
N LEU A 41 -4.79 -3.45 -13.03
CA LEU A 41 -4.10 -3.87 -11.80
C LEU A 41 -3.30 -5.14 -12.04
N ASN A 42 -3.89 -6.17 -12.68
CA ASN A 42 -3.19 -7.42 -12.98
C ASN A 42 -1.99 -7.18 -13.92
N LEU A 43 -2.18 -6.40 -14.99
CA LEU A 43 -1.10 -6.08 -15.92
C LEU A 43 0.08 -5.37 -15.24
N LEU A 44 -0.20 -4.34 -14.43
CA LEU A 44 0.82 -3.58 -13.70
C LEU A 44 1.49 -4.45 -12.62
N THR A 45 0.74 -5.36 -11.99
CA THR A 45 1.24 -6.30 -10.98
C THR A 45 2.22 -7.29 -11.61
N GLU A 46 1.83 -8.00 -12.66
CA GLU A 46 2.69 -8.99 -13.31
C GLU A 46 3.93 -8.33 -13.93
N SER A 47 3.75 -7.16 -14.56
CA SER A 47 4.86 -6.37 -15.08
C SER A 47 5.84 -5.95 -13.96
N SER A 48 5.33 -5.64 -12.76
CA SER A 48 6.16 -5.33 -11.59
C SER A 48 6.86 -6.56 -10.98
N ARG A 49 6.29 -7.77 -11.13
CA ARG A 49 6.95 -9.02 -10.72
C ARG A 49 8.17 -9.28 -11.62
N VAL A 50 7.99 -9.15 -12.93
CA VAL A 50 9.01 -9.48 -13.93
C VAL A 50 10.07 -8.39 -14.10
N HIS A 51 9.67 -7.11 -14.18
CA HIS A 51 10.58 -6.02 -14.52
C HIS A 51 10.88 -5.12 -13.31
N ARG A 52 12.16 -5.13 -12.89
CA ARG A 52 12.62 -4.35 -11.73
C ARG A 52 12.42 -2.85 -11.92
N GLU A 53 12.70 -2.34 -13.11
CA GLU A 53 12.63 -0.93 -13.48
C GLU A 53 11.18 -0.45 -13.43
N THR A 54 10.25 -1.24 -13.98
CA THR A 54 8.81 -0.98 -13.91
C THR A 54 8.33 -0.96 -12.47
N ARG A 55 8.72 -1.96 -11.65
CA ARG A 55 8.36 -1.98 -10.23
C ARG A 55 8.89 -0.77 -9.48
N LYS A 56 10.15 -0.39 -9.69
CA LYS A 56 10.76 0.79 -9.02
C LYS A 56 10.07 2.08 -9.45
N PHE A 57 9.75 2.23 -10.73
CA PHE A 57 8.99 3.36 -11.26
C PHE A 57 7.60 3.46 -10.62
N LEU A 58 6.82 2.37 -10.66
CA LEU A 58 5.48 2.33 -10.07
C LEU A 58 5.52 2.52 -8.56
N ARG A 59 6.49 1.92 -7.87
CA ARG A 59 6.72 2.11 -6.43
C ARG A 59 6.92 3.58 -6.10
N ALA A 60 7.78 4.29 -6.84
CA ALA A 60 8.04 5.71 -6.61
C ALA A 60 6.80 6.60 -6.78
N LYS A 61 5.91 6.24 -7.72
CA LYS A 61 4.67 6.99 -8.02
C LYS A 61 3.51 6.64 -7.08
N VAL A 62 3.29 5.35 -6.82
CA VAL A 62 2.15 4.84 -6.04
C VAL A 62 2.40 4.94 -4.55
N LEU A 63 3.60 4.60 -4.12
CA LEU A 63 3.99 4.54 -2.72
C LEU A 63 5.29 5.36 -2.54
N PRO A 64 5.27 6.69 -2.58
CA PRO A 64 6.46 7.47 -2.29
C PRO A 64 6.95 7.22 -0.83
N PRO A 65 8.20 7.61 -0.47
CA PRO A 65 8.67 7.58 0.91
C PRO A 65 7.64 8.21 1.86
N LEU A 66 7.31 7.49 2.94
CA LEU A 66 6.17 7.81 3.80
C LEU A 66 6.49 9.03 4.67
N ARG A 67 5.76 10.13 4.51
CA ARG A 67 5.89 11.31 5.38
C ARG A 67 4.67 11.54 6.27
N ASP A 68 3.48 11.33 5.72
CA ASP A 68 2.24 11.38 6.50
C ASP A 68 2.05 10.09 7.30
N VAL A 69 2.20 10.23 8.61
CA VAL A 69 2.03 9.18 9.63
C VAL A 69 0.86 9.46 10.57
N LYS A 70 0.12 10.56 10.37
CA LYS A 70 -0.97 10.98 11.26
C LYS A 70 -2.33 10.49 10.79
N ASN A 71 -2.53 10.43 9.47
CA ASN A 71 -3.77 9.95 8.88
C ASN A 71 -3.71 8.43 8.65
N ARG A 72 -4.88 7.79 8.68
CA ARG A 72 -4.97 6.38 8.31
C ARG A 72 -4.60 6.18 6.83
N PRO A 73 -3.95 5.06 6.46
CA PRO A 73 -3.52 4.81 5.09
C PRO A 73 -4.62 4.90 4.02
N GLU A 74 -5.87 4.55 4.34
CA GLU A 74 -7.04 4.62 3.45
C GLU A 74 -7.67 6.03 3.32
N VAL A 75 -7.25 7.00 4.15
CA VAL A 75 -7.79 8.36 4.18
C VAL A 75 -6.91 9.30 3.36
N GLY A 76 -7.52 10.03 2.43
CA GLY A 76 -6.86 10.97 1.52
C GLY A 76 -7.16 10.68 0.05
N ASN A 77 -6.53 11.47 -0.82
CA ASN A 77 -6.76 11.47 -2.27
C ASN A 77 -5.53 11.05 -3.09
N THR A 78 -4.45 10.59 -2.46
CA THR A 78 -3.32 10.02 -3.20
C THR A 78 -3.71 8.65 -3.78
N LEU A 79 -3.00 8.20 -4.81
CA LEU A 79 -3.22 6.88 -5.41
C LEU A 79 -3.06 5.75 -4.37
N ARG A 80 -2.08 5.88 -3.44
CA ARG A 80 -1.97 4.99 -2.28
C ARG A 80 -3.28 4.92 -1.51
N ASN A 81 -3.82 6.07 -1.09
CA ASN A 81 -5.01 6.09 -0.24
C ASN A 81 -6.20 5.43 -0.94
N LYS A 82 -6.40 5.73 -2.23
CA LYS A 82 -7.46 5.13 -3.05
C LYS A 82 -7.32 3.61 -3.15
N LEU A 83 -6.11 3.11 -3.40
CA LEU A 83 -5.84 1.67 -3.50
C LEU A 83 -5.97 0.95 -2.15
N VAL A 84 -5.48 1.55 -1.05
CA VAL A 84 -5.63 0.96 0.29
C VAL A 84 -7.11 0.86 0.66
N ARG A 85 -7.93 1.86 0.33
CA ARG A 85 -9.39 1.80 0.53
C ARG A 85 -10.06 0.65 -0.21
N LEU A 86 -9.53 0.23 -1.36
CA LEU A 86 -10.05 -0.93 -2.09
C LEU A 86 -9.72 -2.26 -1.41
N MET A 87 -8.69 -2.35 -0.56
CA MET A 87 -8.30 -3.59 0.12
C MET A 87 -9.38 -4.13 1.07
N THR A 88 -10.33 -3.28 1.46
CA THR A 88 -11.49 -3.62 2.30
C THR A 88 -12.82 -3.54 1.53
N HIS A 89 -12.76 -3.47 0.20
CA HIS A 89 -13.96 -3.46 -0.65
C HIS A 89 -14.74 -4.79 -0.56
N VAL A 90 -16.05 -4.74 -0.80
CA VAL A 90 -16.94 -5.93 -0.70
C VAL A 90 -16.67 -6.95 -1.82
N ASP A 91 -16.35 -6.46 -3.02
CA ASP A 91 -15.95 -7.29 -4.16
C ASP A 91 -14.57 -7.92 -3.93
N THR A 92 -14.53 -9.25 -3.96
CA THR A 92 -13.34 -10.04 -3.64
C THR A 92 -12.23 -9.89 -4.67
N ASP A 93 -12.57 -9.71 -5.94
CA ASP A 93 -11.58 -9.58 -7.01
C ASP A 93 -10.93 -8.20 -6.93
N VAL A 94 -11.73 -7.15 -6.73
CA VAL A 94 -11.22 -5.78 -6.60
C VAL A 94 -10.27 -5.66 -5.41
N LYS A 95 -10.67 -6.15 -4.22
CA LYS A 95 -9.81 -6.05 -3.04
C LYS A 95 -8.55 -6.90 -3.17
N HIS A 96 -8.64 -8.08 -3.78
CA HIS A 96 -7.50 -8.95 -4.00
C HIS A 96 -6.50 -8.31 -4.96
N CYS A 97 -6.95 -7.84 -6.13
CA CYS A 97 -6.08 -7.19 -7.12
C CYS A 97 -5.40 -5.93 -6.55
N ALA A 98 -6.12 -5.11 -5.77
CA ALA A 98 -5.54 -3.90 -5.16
C ALA A 98 -4.47 -4.25 -4.11
N ALA A 99 -4.77 -5.20 -3.23
CA ALA A 99 -3.84 -5.64 -2.19
C ALA A 99 -2.59 -6.31 -2.81
N GLU A 100 -2.80 -7.15 -3.82
CA GLU A 100 -1.75 -7.87 -4.53
C GLU A 100 -0.77 -6.91 -5.23
N PHE A 101 -1.31 -5.90 -5.95
CA PHE A 101 -0.49 -4.88 -6.60
C PHE A 101 0.42 -4.16 -5.59
N LEU A 102 -0.15 -3.70 -4.47
CA LEU A 102 0.61 -3.02 -3.43
C LEU A 102 1.64 -3.95 -2.76
N PHE A 103 1.33 -5.23 -2.59
CA PHE A 103 2.25 -6.21 -2.00
C PHE A 103 3.47 -6.46 -2.90
N VAL A 104 3.26 -6.57 -4.21
CA VAL A 104 4.34 -6.68 -5.21
C VAL A 104 5.23 -5.43 -5.24
N LEU A 105 4.64 -4.23 -5.19
CA LEU A 105 5.41 -2.98 -5.08
C LEU A 105 6.26 -2.93 -3.80
N CYS A 106 5.80 -3.60 -2.74
CA CYS A 106 6.53 -3.80 -1.48
C CYS A 106 7.52 -4.98 -1.52
N LYS A 107 7.81 -5.55 -2.69
CA LYS A 107 8.69 -6.72 -2.88
C LYS A 107 8.24 -7.93 -2.06
N GLU A 108 6.92 -8.06 -1.90
CA GLU A 108 6.26 -9.10 -1.13
C GLU A 108 6.79 -9.23 0.31
N ASN A 109 7.28 -8.12 0.88
CA ASN A 109 7.77 -8.05 2.25
C ASN A 109 6.63 -7.56 3.16
N VAL A 110 6.24 -8.37 4.15
CA VAL A 110 5.11 -8.09 5.03
C VAL A 110 5.31 -6.80 5.82
N SER A 111 6.48 -6.58 6.40
CA SER A 111 6.78 -5.38 7.19
C SER A 111 6.66 -4.10 6.37
N ARG A 112 7.14 -4.12 5.11
CA ARG A 112 6.98 -2.99 4.19
C ARG A 112 5.55 -2.78 3.77
N PHE A 113 4.84 -3.87 3.49
CA PHE A 113 3.43 -3.79 3.12
C PHE A 113 2.61 -3.15 4.24
N VAL A 114 2.75 -3.64 5.47
CA VAL A 114 2.08 -3.10 6.66
C VAL A 114 2.45 -1.64 6.89
N LYS A 115 3.71 -1.23 6.69
CA LYS A 115 4.11 0.19 6.78
C LYS A 115 3.26 1.11 5.89
N TYR A 116 2.90 0.66 4.69
CA TYR A 116 2.16 1.50 3.73
C TYR A 116 0.65 1.35 3.78
N THR A 117 0.14 0.23 4.29
CA THR A 117 -1.29 -0.10 4.23
C THR A 117 -1.95 -0.16 5.60
N GLY A 118 -1.19 -0.32 6.68
CA GLY A 118 -1.72 -0.67 7.99
C GLY A 118 -2.15 -2.14 8.05
N TYR A 119 -1.89 -2.82 9.16
CA TYR A 119 -2.15 -4.25 9.30
C TYR A 119 -3.64 -4.58 9.15
N GLY A 120 -4.53 -3.68 9.61
CA GLY A 120 -5.98 -3.89 9.46
C GLY A 120 -6.42 -4.05 8.01
N ASN A 121 -5.89 -3.22 7.10
CA ASN A 121 -6.18 -3.35 5.67
C ASN A 121 -5.43 -4.56 5.07
N ALA A 122 -4.18 -4.81 5.48
CA ALA A 122 -3.34 -5.88 4.96
C ALA A 122 -3.79 -7.29 5.34
N ALA A 123 -4.46 -7.45 6.49
CA ALA A 123 -4.73 -8.74 7.12
C ALA A 123 -5.46 -9.72 6.19
N GLY A 124 -6.39 -9.24 5.34
CA GLY A 124 -7.11 -10.10 4.39
C GLY A 124 -6.18 -10.80 3.40
N LEU A 125 -5.24 -10.06 2.80
CA LEU A 125 -4.26 -10.64 1.88
C LEU A 125 -3.26 -11.53 2.64
N LEU A 126 -2.77 -11.07 3.79
CA LEU A 126 -1.80 -11.82 4.59
C LEU A 126 -2.37 -13.15 5.08
N ALA A 127 -3.64 -13.19 5.50
CA ALA A 127 -4.33 -14.41 5.86
C ALA A 127 -4.44 -15.38 4.68
N ALA A 128 -4.87 -14.88 3.51
CA ALA A 128 -4.98 -15.70 2.29
C ALA A 128 -3.64 -16.31 1.84
N ARG A 129 -2.51 -15.70 2.22
CA ARG A 129 -1.15 -16.18 1.91
C ARG A 129 -0.44 -16.90 3.05
N GLY A 130 -1.07 -17.06 4.22
CA GLY A 130 -0.42 -17.66 5.39
C GLY A 130 0.72 -16.81 5.97
N LEU A 131 0.69 -15.49 5.76
CA LEU A 131 1.76 -14.53 6.14
C LEU A 131 1.39 -13.63 7.32
N LEU A 132 0.38 -14.00 8.12
CA LEU A 132 -0.06 -13.20 9.28
C LEU A 132 1.03 -13.01 10.33
N ALA A 133 1.92 -13.99 10.46
CA ALA A 133 3.08 -13.95 11.37
C ALA A 133 4.29 -13.18 10.80
N GLY A 134 4.14 -12.54 9.63
CA GLY A 134 5.23 -11.84 8.95
C GLY A 134 5.92 -12.70 7.89
N GLY A 135 7.10 -12.26 7.48
CA GLY A 135 7.92 -12.92 6.46
C GLY A 135 7.85 -12.26 5.08
N ARG A 136 8.05 -13.08 4.05
CA ARG A 136 8.09 -12.65 2.65
C ARG A 136 7.33 -13.65 1.78
N GLY A 137 6.73 -13.19 0.70
CA GLY A 137 6.19 -14.07 -0.34
C GLY A 137 7.30 -14.77 -1.14
N GLU A 138 6.89 -15.61 -2.09
CA GLU A 138 7.78 -16.50 -2.86
C GLU A 138 8.59 -15.78 -3.97
N GLY A 139 8.28 -14.52 -4.27
CA GLY A 139 8.93 -13.79 -5.35
C GLY A 139 10.43 -13.50 -5.11
N HIS A 140 11.20 -13.54 -6.19
CA HIS A 140 12.64 -13.23 -6.18
C HIS A 140 12.88 -11.73 -6.35
N TYR A 141 13.29 -11.06 -5.28
CA TYR A 141 13.52 -9.62 -5.28
C TYR A 141 14.92 -9.25 -4.81
N SER A 142 15.43 -8.13 -5.33
CA SER A 142 16.66 -7.51 -4.83
C SER A 142 16.53 -7.09 -3.37
N GLU A 143 17.68 -6.95 -2.71
CA GLU A 143 17.79 -6.50 -1.32
C GLU A 143 17.06 -5.19 -1.03
N ASP A 144 16.72 -5.04 0.24
CA ASP A 144 15.81 -4.04 0.74
C ASP A 144 16.55 -2.71 1.04
N GLU A 145 16.28 -1.70 0.22
CA GLU A 145 16.76 -0.32 0.44
C GLU A 145 16.01 0.35 1.61
N ASP A 146 16.72 1.03 2.51
CA ASP A 146 16.06 1.84 3.53
C ASP A 146 15.37 3.04 2.87
N THR A 147 14.06 3.13 3.07
CA THR A 147 13.18 4.16 2.51
C THR A 147 12.44 4.93 3.61
N ASP A 148 12.84 4.72 4.85
CA ASP A 148 12.28 5.42 5.99
C ASP A 148 12.74 6.88 5.94
N THR A 149 11.77 7.78 5.96
CA THR A 149 11.98 9.22 6.06
C THR A 149 12.31 9.58 7.52
N GLU A 150 12.83 10.78 7.76
CA GLU A 150 13.06 11.25 9.14
C GLU A 150 11.76 11.29 9.93
N GLU A 151 10.68 11.79 9.32
CA GLU A 151 9.35 11.86 9.93
C GLU A 151 8.83 10.47 10.32
N TYR A 152 9.05 9.47 9.47
CA TYR A 152 8.63 8.10 9.77
C TYR A 152 9.49 7.48 10.89
N ARG A 153 10.82 7.69 10.87
CA ARG A 153 11.73 7.15 11.90
C ARG A 153 11.38 7.66 13.29
N GLU A 154 11.09 8.94 13.41
CA GLU A 154 10.68 9.57 14.68
C GLU A 154 9.32 9.07 15.16
N ALA A 155 8.37 8.88 14.24
CA ALA A 155 7.01 8.46 14.56
C ALA A 155 6.87 6.96 14.82
N LYS A 156 7.73 6.12 14.23
CA LYS A 156 7.65 4.64 14.24
C LYS A 156 7.36 4.02 15.62
N PRO A 157 7.96 4.46 16.75
CA PRO A 157 7.64 3.92 18.07
C PRO A 157 6.19 4.14 18.52
N ASN A 158 5.53 5.16 17.97
CA ASN A 158 4.17 5.57 18.34
C ASN A 158 3.12 5.21 17.27
N ILE A 159 3.52 4.57 16.16
CA ILE A 159 2.57 4.12 15.13
C ILE A 159 1.88 2.85 15.60
N ASN A 160 0.55 2.87 15.65
CA ASN A 160 -0.22 1.66 15.84
C ASN A 160 -0.16 0.83 14.54
N PRO A 161 0.39 -0.41 14.58
CA PRO A 161 0.56 -1.22 13.39
C PRO A 161 -0.77 -1.61 12.73
N VAL A 162 -1.86 -1.69 13.50
CA VAL A 162 -3.21 -2.01 13.00
C VAL A 162 -3.76 -0.87 12.17
N THR A 163 -3.72 0.35 12.70
CA THR A 163 -4.32 1.53 12.05
C THR A 163 -3.36 2.25 11.10
N GLY A 164 -2.06 1.95 11.16
CA GLY A 164 -1.04 2.52 10.28
C GLY A 164 -0.77 4.00 10.52
N ARG A 165 -1.16 4.54 11.68
CA ARG A 165 -0.95 5.95 12.06
C ARG A 165 -0.46 6.08 13.50
N VAL A 166 0.10 7.24 13.81
CA VAL A 166 0.36 7.67 15.18
C VAL A 166 -0.97 7.90 15.88
N GLU A 167 -1.13 7.28 17.04
CA GLU A 167 -2.28 7.50 17.90
C GLU A 167 -1.88 8.37 19.08
N GLU A 168 -2.76 9.30 19.45
CA GLU A 168 -2.60 10.03 20.69
C GLU A 168 -2.70 9.05 21.86
N LYS A 169 -1.84 9.23 22.86
CA LYS A 169 -1.92 8.44 24.09
C LYS A 169 -3.28 8.70 24.72
N GLN A 170 -4.18 7.73 24.64
CA GLN A 170 -5.44 7.80 25.36
C GLN A 170 -5.17 7.66 26.86
N PRO A 171 -5.95 8.35 27.71
CA PRO A 171 -5.93 8.10 29.14
C PRO A 171 -6.24 6.61 29.40
N ASN A 172 -5.69 6.06 30.48
CA ASN A 172 -5.93 4.66 30.80
C ASN A 172 -7.43 4.47 31.07
N PRO A 173 -8.13 3.57 30.35
CA PRO A 173 -9.56 3.35 30.56
C PRO A 173 -9.92 2.94 31.99
N MET A 174 -8.95 2.41 32.73
CA MET A 174 -9.10 1.96 34.12
C MET A 174 -8.80 3.06 35.15
N ASP A 175 -8.43 4.28 34.72
CA ASP A 175 -8.25 5.41 35.61
C ASP A 175 -9.62 5.81 36.22
N GLY A 176 -9.75 5.69 37.54
CA GLY A 176 -10.99 5.98 38.26
C GLY A 176 -11.92 4.78 38.47
N MET A 177 -11.55 3.58 38.00
CA MET A 177 -12.25 2.34 38.35
C MET A 177 -11.76 1.80 39.70
N THR A 178 -12.68 1.25 40.50
CA THR A 178 -12.30 0.48 41.71
C THR A 178 -11.64 -0.84 41.32
N GLU A 179 -10.87 -1.47 42.22
CA GLU A 179 -10.20 -2.75 41.90
C GLU A 179 -11.19 -3.86 41.48
N GLU A 180 -12.40 -3.86 42.05
CA GLU A 180 -13.48 -4.80 41.68
C GLU A 180 -14.05 -4.52 40.28
N GLN A 181 -13.95 -3.29 39.76
CA GLN A 181 -14.35 -2.95 38.40
C GLN A 181 -13.24 -3.22 37.37
N LYS A 182 -12.03 -3.58 37.84
CA LYS A 182 -10.88 -3.88 36.99
C LYS A 182 -10.74 -5.36 36.62
N GLU A 183 -11.40 -6.26 37.35
CA GLU A 183 -11.56 -7.69 36.99
C GLU A 183 -12.66 -7.91 35.96
#